data_AF-A0AAI9NGQ8-F1
#
_entry.id   AF-A0AAI9NGQ8-F1
#
_cell.length_a   1.000
_cell.length_b   1.000
_cell.length_c   1.000
_cell.angle_alpha   90.00
_cell.angle_beta   90.00
_cell.angle_gamma   90.00
#
_symmetry.space_group_name_H-M   'P 1'
#
loop_
_entity.id
_entity.type
_entity.pdbx_description
1 polymer ?
#
loop_
_entity_poly.entity_id
_entity_poly.type
_entity_poly.pdbx_seq_one_letter_code
_entity_poly.pdbx_strand_id
1 'polypeptide(L)'
;MYSDAFEDLLKGRCEPAVVRAIEAGGDVQALWNAIVQSGFLDLMAPEQAGGAAADLADALPLFTALGAYAVPLPVDQAIALRTLLPASMEVPGGLPSFAPVLRTGPDGALRAPRVPYGMLAGPVLGELDGALCLLDARAAQRRDCGLHGEPTADLSWDAGVRQDAVRRLDDAGGAPGRLAAWGRRCMPRC
;
A
#
# COMPACT_ATOMS: atom_id res chain seq x y z
N MET A 1 24.74 -1.00 -2.26
CA MET A 1 24.68 0.47 -2.31
C MET A 1 23.31 1.00 -1.87
N TYR A 2 22.20 0.72 -2.56
CA TYR A 2 20.86 1.14 -2.10
C TYR A 2 20.38 0.38 -0.86
N SER A 3 20.66 -0.92 -0.79
CA SER A 3 20.33 -1.79 0.35
C SER A 3 20.97 -1.32 1.65
N ASP A 4 22.25 -0.94 1.62
CA ASP A 4 23.02 -0.61 2.82
C ASP A 4 22.48 0.66 3.49
N ALA A 5 22.18 1.68 2.68
CA ALA A 5 21.58 2.93 3.16
C ALA A 5 20.15 2.74 3.68
N PHE A 6 19.35 1.88 3.04
CA PHE A 6 18.01 1.55 3.54
C PHE A 6 18.08 0.75 4.84
N GLU A 7 18.99 -0.21 4.95
CA GLU A 7 19.22 -0.94 6.19
C GLU A 7 19.69 -0.03 7.31
N ASP A 8 20.58 0.93 7.05
CA ASP A 8 21.04 1.88 8.06
C ASP A 8 19.91 2.81 8.53
N LEU A 9 19.00 3.20 7.63
CA LEU A 9 17.74 3.88 8.02
C LEU A 9 16.91 2.99 8.95
N LEU A 10 16.69 1.73 8.59
CA LEU A 10 15.88 0.81 9.40
C LEU A 10 16.52 0.51 10.75
N LYS A 11 17.84 0.30 10.83
CA LYS A 11 18.59 0.14 12.09
C LYS A 11 18.37 1.32 13.03
N GLY A 12 18.39 2.55 12.50
CA GLY A 12 18.28 3.76 13.31
C GLY A 12 16.85 4.22 13.61
N ARG A 13 15.83 3.70 12.90
CA ARG A 13 14.44 4.21 12.99
C ARG A 13 13.39 3.13 13.28
N CYS A 14 13.65 1.88 12.90
CA CYS A 14 12.73 0.75 13.05
C CYS A 14 13.23 -0.22 14.14
N GLU A 15 13.60 0.33 15.29
CA GLU A 15 14.05 -0.49 16.42
C GLU A 15 12.91 -1.40 16.94
N PRO A 16 13.22 -2.57 17.54
CA PRO A 16 12.19 -3.49 18.04
C PRO A 16 11.18 -2.88 19.02
N ALA A 17 11.58 -1.85 19.78
CA ALA A 17 10.67 -1.12 20.66
C ALA A 17 9.65 -0.26 19.88
N VAL A 18 10.07 0.34 18.76
CA VAL A 18 9.18 1.09 17.86
C VAL A 18 8.19 0.14 17.20
N VAL A 19 8.66 -1.02 16.72
CA VAL A 19 7.79 -2.06 16.13
C VAL A 19 6.69 -2.45 17.10
N ARG A 20 7.05 -2.86 18.33
CA ARG A 20 6.07 -3.25 19.34
C ARG A 20 5.12 -2.12 19.74
N ALA A 21 5.60 -0.89 19.79
CA ALA A 21 4.75 0.25 20.09
C ALA A 21 3.69 0.47 19.00
N ILE A 22 4.08 0.36 17.72
CA ILE A 22 3.15 0.45 16.59
C ILE A 22 2.15 -0.71 16.61
N GLU A 23 2.61 -1.94 16.80
CA GLU A 23 1.73 -3.13 16.90
C GLU A 23 0.73 -3.02 18.07
N ALA A 24 1.11 -2.33 19.15
CA ALA A 24 0.21 -2.02 20.27
C ALA A 24 -0.77 -0.85 19.99
N GLY A 25 -0.84 -0.35 18.74
CA GLY A 25 -1.70 0.76 18.33
C GLY A 25 -1.09 2.14 18.54
N GLY A 26 0.24 2.22 18.67
CA GLY A 26 0.98 3.47 18.81
C GLY A 26 1.08 4.29 17.52
N ASP A 27 1.74 5.44 17.61
CA ASP A 27 1.94 6.33 16.48
C ASP A 27 2.83 5.71 15.39
N VAL A 28 2.37 5.82 14.14
CA VAL A 28 3.10 5.36 12.95
C VAL A 28 3.85 6.50 12.24
N GLN A 29 3.52 7.75 12.54
CA GLN A 29 3.93 8.90 11.73
C GLN A 29 5.44 9.12 11.76
N ALA A 30 6.09 8.94 12.92
CA ALA A 30 7.53 9.14 13.03
C ALA A 30 8.33 8.21 12.08
N LEU A 31 8.03 6.91 12.12
CA LEU A 31 8.70 5.92 11.25
C LEU A 31 8.29 6.11 9.78
N TRP A 32 7.00 6.35 9.51
CA TRP A 32 6.51 6.57 8.15
C TRP A 32 7.16 7.79 7.48
N ASN A 33 7.25 8.91 8.19
CA ASN A 33 7.86 10.13 7.66
C ASN A 33 9.36 9.96 7.41
N ALA A 34 10.08 9.23 8.27
CA ALA A 34 11.49 8.91 8.04
C ALA A 34 11.69 8.12 6.74
N ILE A 35 10.80 7.17 6.45
CA ILE A 35 10.82 6.38 5.21
C ILE A 35 10.46 7.24 4.01
N VAL A 36 9.41 8.07 4.09
CA VAL A 36 9.04 9.00 3.01
C VAL A 36 10.20 9.94 2.67
N GLN A 37 10.84 10.54 3.68
CA GLN A 37 11.93 11.50 3.51
C GLN A 37 13.22 10.86 2.97
N SER A 38 13.37 9.54 3.06
CA SER A 38 14.54 8.82 2.56
C SER A 38 14.60 8.73 1.03
N GLY A 39 13.48 8.93 0.34
CA GLY A 39 13.37 8.78 -1.12
C GLY A 39 13.27 7.33 -1.62
N PHE A 40 13.39 6.32 -0.75
CA PHE A 40 13.33 4.91 -1.18
C PHE A 40 11.97 4.47 -1.71
N LEU A 41 10.89 5.21 -1.40
CA LEU A 41 9.56 4.92 -1.94
C LEU A 41 9.49 5.13 -3.46
N ASP A 42 10.35 5.99 -4.01
CA ASP A 42 10.38 6.35 -5.43
C ASP A 42 11.52 5.63 -6.18
N LEU A 43 12.16 4.63 -5.56
CA LEU A 43 13.32 3.91 -6.12
C LEU A 43 13.07 3.39 -7.53
N MET A 44 11.89 2.81 -7.77
CA MET A 44 11.49 2.22 -9.04
C MET A 44 10.82 3.21 -10.00
N ALA A 45 10.65 4.48 -9.60
CA ALA A 45 10.10 5.50 -10.48
C ALA A 45 11.14 5.93 -11.54
N PRO A 46 10.71 6.42 -12.73
CA PRO A 46 11.62 6.97 -13.73
C PRO A 46 12.44 8.13 -13.17
N GLU A 47 13.67 8.32 -13.68
CA GLU A 47 14.53 9.44 -13.29
C GLU A 47 13.88 10.81 -13.53
N GLN A 48 13.06 10.93 -14.59
CA GLN A 48 12.34 12.17 -14.91
C GLN A 48 11.27 12.52 -13.86
N ALA A 49 10.84 11.53 -13.06
CA ALA A 49 9.95 11.68 -11.93
C ALA A 49 10.70 11.71 -10.58
N GLY A 50 12.04 11.82 -10.59
CA GLY A 50 12.88 11.90 -9.40
C GLY A 50 13.26 10.54 -8.79
N GLY A 51 12.95 9.43 -9.47
CA GLY A 51 13.33 8.08 -9.04
C GLY A 51 14.69 7.63 -9.56
N ALA A 52 15.04 6.36 -9.33
CA ALA A 52 16.30 5.75 -9.77
C ALA A 52 16.13 4.79 -10.96
N ALA A 53 14.92 4.68 -11.53
CA ALA A 53 14.56 3.75 -12.59
C ALA A 53 14.96 2.28 -12.31
N ALA A 54 15.01 1.91 -11.02
CA ALA A 54 15.37 0.58 -10.58
C ALA A 54 14.31 -0.45 -11.00
N ASP A 55 14.75 -1.67 -11.33
CA ASP A 55 13.82 -2.76 -11.61
C ASP A 55 13.40 -3.52 -10.33
N LEU A 56 12.59 -4.57 -10.50
CA LEU A 56 12.13 -5.37 -9.36
C LEU A 56 13.26 -6.16 -8.69
N ALA A 57 14.27 -6.59 -9.44
CA ALA A 57 15.43 -7.29 -8.91
C ALA A 57 16.29 -6.34 -8.06
N ASP A 58 16.43 -5.08 -8.49
CA ASP A 58 17.10 -4.03 -7.73
C ASP A 58 16.35 -3.67 -6.42
N ALA A 59 15.02 -3.78 -6.41
CA ALA A 59 14.19 -3.52 -5.23
C ALA A 59 14.14 -4.70 -4.22
N LEU A 60 14.46 -5.92 -4.66
CA LEU A 60 14.39 -7.13 -3.82
C LEU A 60 15.18 -7.04 -2.49
N PRO A 61 16.39 -6.45 -2.45
CA PRO A 61 17.11 -6.24 -1.19
C PRO A 61 16.34 -5.39 -0.19
N LEU A 62 15.64 -4.34 -0.65
CA LEU A 62 14.80 -3.50 0.23
C LEU A 62 13.67 -4.33 0.81
N PHE A 63 12.97 -5.12 0.00
CA PHE A 63 11.88 -5.97 0.47
C PHE A 63 12.35 -7.04 1.46
N THR A 64 13.56 -7.56 1.26
CA THR A 64 14.19 -8.50 2.20
C THR A 64 14.49 -7.79 3.54
N ALA A 65 15.01 -6.57 3.49
CA ALA A 65 15.26 -5.76 4.68
C ALA A 65 13.96 -5.42 5.43
N LEU A 66 12.86 -5.12 4.74
CA LEU A 66 11.56 -4.90 5.39
C LEU A 66 11.17 -6.08 6.30
N GLY A 67 11.35 -7.31 5.80
CA GLY A 67 11.10 -8.52 6.59
C GLY A 67 12.11 -8.72 7.72
N ALA A 68 13.41 -8.50 7.45
CA ALA A 68 14.48 -8.67 8.43
C ALA A 68 14.35 -7.74 9.65
N TYR A 69 13.83 -6.53 9.44
CA TYR A 69 13.59 -5.54 10.50
C TYR A 69 12.15 -5.51 11.01
N ALA A 70 11.28 -6.42 10.55
CA ALA A 70 9.87 -6.50 10.91
C ALA A 70 9.14 -5.15 10.78
N VAL A 71 9.35 -4.45 9.65
CA VAL A 71 8.80 -3.11 9.44
C VAL A 71 7.26 -3.16 9.48
N PRO A 72 6.59 -2.47 10.42
CA PRO A 72 5.15 -2.63 10.65
C PRO A 72 4.32 -1.69 9.76
N LEU A 73 4.82 -1.35 8.57
CA LEU A 73 4.24 -0.36 7.66
C LEU A 73 4.23 -0.86 6.21
N PRO A 74 3.28 -0.43 5.37
CA PRO A 74 3.11 -0.89 3.99
C PRO A 74 4.10 -0.25 3.01
N VAL A 75 5.40 -0.37 3.27
CA VAL A 75 6.47 0.26 2.45
C VAL A 75 6.54 -0.35 1.05
N ASP A 76 6.42 -1.67 0.96
CA ASP A 76 6.34 -2.42 -0.29
C ASP A 76 5.15 -1.98 -1.15
N GLN A 77 3.97 -1.84 -0.53
CA GLN A 77 2.76 -1.37 -1.22
C GLN A 77 2.88 0.10 -1.62
N ALA A 78 3.65 0.90 -0.88
CA ALA A 78 3.90 2.28 -1.23
C ALA A 78 4.81 2.44 -2.44
N ILE A 79 5.84 1.59 -2.55
CA ILE A 79 6.69 1.49 -3.75
C ILE A 79 5.82 1.01 -4.92
N ALA A 80 5.05 -0.07 -4.74
CA ALA A 80 4.19 -0.61 -5.78
C ALA A 80 3.11 0.38 -6.24
N LEU A 81 2.51 1.16 -5.34
CA LEU A 81 1.52 2.15 -5.71
C LEU A 81 2.15 3.22 -6.62
N ARG A 82 3.33 3.72 -6.25
CA ARG A 82 4.03 4.76 -7.00
C ARG A 82 4.44 4.32 -8.40
N THR A 83 4.79 3.05 -8.58
CA THR A 83 5.12 2.50 -9.91
C THR A 83 3.89 2.29 -10.79
N LEU A 84 2.72 2.04 -10.20
CA LEU A 84 1.47 1.83 -10.91
C LEU A 84 0.72 3.14 -11.22
N LEU A 85 1.00 4.21 -10.49
CA LEU A 85 0.37 5.50 -10.74
C LEU A 85 0.90 6.15 -12.02
N PRO A 86 0.04 6.80 -12.82
CA PRO A 86 0.51 7.61 -13.94
C PRO A 86 1.47 8.70 -13.45
N ALA A 87 2.56 8.94 -14.20
CA ALA A 87 3.57 9.95 -13.82
C ALA A 87 3.01 11.38 -13.70
N SER A 88 1.86 11.67 -14.32
CA SER A 88 1.15 12.95 -14.22
C SER A 88 0.28 13.09 -12.96
N MET A 89 0.13 12.02 -12.18
CA MET A 89 -0.71 12.00 -11.00
C MET A 89 0.13 12.19 -9.73
N GLU A 90 -0.27 13.12 -8.88
CA GLU A 90 0.27 13.23 -7.53
C GLU A 90 -0.08 11.98 -6.70
N VAL A 91 0.91 11.45 -5.99
CA VAL A 91 0.72 10.29 -5.11
C VAL A 91 -0.09 10.73 -3.88
N PRO A 92 -1.27 10.15 -3.60
CA PRO A 92 -2.04 10.54 -2.43
C PRO A 92 -1.27 10.27 -1.14
N GLY A 93 -1.35 11.22 -0.20
CA GLY A 93 -0.71 11.11 1.10
C GLY A 93 -1.35 10.08 2.03
N GLY A 94 -0.55 9.54 2.95
CA GLY A 94 -0.97 8.53 3.93
C GLY A 94 -0.37 7.16 3.64
N LEU A 95 -0.73 6.18 4.48
CA LEU A 95 -0.32 4.78 4.29
C LEU A 95 -1.16 4.17 3.17
N PRO A 96 -0.56 3.66 2.09
CA PRO A 96 -1.31 2.97 1.05
C PRO A 96 -1.71 1.57 1.49
N SER A 97 -2.77 1.06 0.89
CA SER A 97 -3.10 -0.36 0.97
C SER A 97 -3.64 -0.92 -0.34
N PHE A 98 -3.51 -2.23 -0.54
CA PHE A 98 -3.98 -2.93 -1.72
C PHE A 98 -5.15 -3.82 -1.31
N ALA A 99 -6.34 -3.54 -1.85
CA ALA A 99 -7.53 -4.34 -1.62
C ALA A 99 -7.41 -5.68 -2.38
N PRO A 100 -7.44 -6.84 -1.67
CA PRO A 100 -7.37 -8.14 -2.35
C PRO A 100 -8.58 -8.39 -3.25
N VAL A 101 -9.73 -7.82 -2.88
CA VAL A 101 -10.98 -7.87 -3.64
C VAL A 101 -11.64 -6.51 -3.53
N LEU A 102 -12.18 -6.01 -4.64
CA LEU A 102 -13.05 -4.85 -4.67
C LEU A 102 -14.28 -5.19 -5.52
N ARG A 103 -15.48 -4.94 -5.00
CA ARG A 103 -16.73 -5.28 -5.69
C ARG A 103 -17.84 -4.29 -5.38
N THR A 104 -18.76 -4.14 -6.32
CA THR A 104 -20.01 -3.41 -6.12
C THR A 104 -21.04 -4.36 -5.49
N GLY A 105 -21.64 -3.96 -4.37
CA GLY A 105 -22.75 -4.65 -3.72
C GLY A 105 -24.09 -4.40 -4.43
N PRO A 106 -25.15 -5.15 -4.08
CA PRO A 106 -26.49 -4.95 -4.64
C PRO A 106 -27.10 -3.59 -4.29
N ASP A 107 -26.61 -2.96 -3.21
CA ASP A 107 -26.93 -1.61 -2.75
C ASP A 107 -26.14 -0.52 -3.49
N GLY A 108 -25.29 -0.89 -4.46
CA GLY A 108 -24.42 0.03 -5.19
C GLY A 108 -23.17 0.47 -4.43
N ALA A 109 -23.02 0.08 -3.16
CA ALA A 109 -21.85 0.39 -2.35
C ALA A 109 -20.64 -0.42 -2.82
N LEU A 110 -19.44 0.15 -2.74
CA LEU A 110 -18.21 -0.60 -2.94
C LEU A 110 -17.80 -1.29 -1.65
N ARG A 111 -17.31 -2.51 -1.77
CA ARG A 111 -16.88 -3.34 -0.64
C ARG A 111 -15.53 -3.95 -0.93
N ALA A 112 -14.57 -3.70 -0.04
CA ALA A 112 -13.26 -4.30 -0.04
C ALA A 112 -13.04 -5.01 1.30
N PRO A 113 -13.29 -6.33 1.38
CA PRO A 113 -13.07 -7.08 2.61
C PRO A 113 -11.57 -7.32 2.83
N ARG A 114 -11.17 -7.40 4.10
CA ARG A 114 -9.82 -7.83 4.53
C ARG A 114 -8.69 -7.05 3.84
N VAL A 115 -8.81 -5.73 3.81
CA VAL A 115 -7.77 -4.82 3.31
C VAL A 115 -6.66 -4.73 4.38
N PRO A 116 -5.42 -5.18 4.09
CA PRO A 116 -4.29 -5.05 5.01
C PRO A 116 -4.08 -3.60 5.41
N TYR A 117 -3.74 -3.30 6.65
CA TYR A 117 -3.67 -1.91 7.12
C TYR A 117 -4.96 -1.08 6.90
N GLY A 118 -6.09 -1.72 6.62
CA GLY A 118 -7.37 -1.07 6.32
C GLY A 118 -7.87 -0.17 7.45
N MET A 119 -7.41 -0.31 8.70
CA MET A 119 -7.72 0.62 9.79
C MET A 119 -6.93 1.95 9.68
N LEU A 120 -5.77 1.93 9.00
CA LEU A 120 -4.83 3.05 8.91
C LEU A 120 -4.72 3.64 7.49
N ALA A 121 -5.19 2.89 6.47
CA ALA A 121 -4.98 3.22 5.08
C ALA A 121 -5.57 4.59 4.71
N GLY A 122 -4.81 5.37 3.94
CA GLY A 122 -5.28 6.58 3.24
C GLY A 122 -5.76 6.21 1.83
N PRO A 123 -4.86 6.07 0.85
CA PRO A 123 -5.23 5.53 -0.45
C PRO A 123 -5.33 4.00 -0.43
N VAL A 124 -6.33 3.45 -1.11
CA VAL A 124 -6.49 2.02 -1.34
C VAL A 124 -6.52 1.74 -2.84
N LEU A 125 -5.64 0.89 -3.34
CA LEU A 125 -5.68 0.42 -4.73
C LEU A 125 -6.49 -0.88 -4.79
N GLY A 126 -7.42 -0.99 -5.73
CA GLY A 126 -8.18 -2.22 -5.98
C GLY A 126 -8.52 -2.39 -7.45
N GLU A 127 -8.83 -3.61 -7.87
CA GLU A 127 -9.31 -3.91 -9.22
C GLU A 127 -10.83 -4.00 -9.22
N LEU A 128 -11.50 -3.20 -10.06
CA LEU A 128 -12.95 -3.24 -10.26
C LEU A 128 -13.26 -3.31 -11.75
N ASP A 129 -14.01 -4.34 -12.15
CA ASP A 129 -14.42 -4.57 -13.54
C ASP A 129 -13.23 -4.53 -14.52
N GLY A 130 -12.12 -5.17 -14.12
CA GLY A 130 -10.90 -5.30 -14.92
C GLY A 130 -10.02 -4.06 -15.00
N ALA A 131 -10.32 -3.01 -14.24
CA ALA A 131 -9.48 -1.81 -14.17
C ALA A 131 -9.00 -1.51 -12.76
N LEU A 132 -7.82 -0.92 -12.67
CA LEU A 132 -7.30 -0.40 -11.42
C LEU A 132 -8.08 0.85 -11.01
N CYS A 133 -8.41 0.91 -9.73
CA CYS A 133 -9.12 2.01 -9.10
C CYS A 133 -8.38 2.41 -7.84
N LEU A 134 -8.11 3.70 -7.71
CA LEU A 134 -7.58 4.32 -6.51
C LEU A 134 -8.74 4.88 -5.71
N LEU A 135 -8.91 4.40 -4.49
CA LEU A 135 -9.98 4.76 -3.58
C LEU A 135 -9.44 5.59 -2.41
N ASP A 136 -10.12 6.67 -2.05
CA ASP A 136 -9.85 7.37 -0.79
C ASP A 136 -10.53 6.65 0.37
N ALA A 137 -9.75 5.95 1.20
CA ALA A 137 -10.28 5.26 2.36
C ALA A 137 -10.72 6.20 3.48
N ARG A 138 -10.39 7.50 3.45
CA ARG A 138 -10.94 8.48 4.41
C ARG A 138 -12.46 8.61 4.27
N ALA A 139 -12.98 8.34 3.08
CA ALA A 139 -14.41 8.28 2.79
C ALA A 139 -15.04 6.89 3.07
N ALA A 140 -14.24 5.90 3.49
CA ALA A 140 -14.73 4.55 3.76
C ALA A 140 -15.27 4.42 5.18
N GLN A 141 -16.37 3.69 5.33
CA GLN A 141 -16.70 3.02 6.57
C GLN A 141 -15.70 1.87 6.79
N ARG A 142 -15.25 1.71 8.03
CA ARG A 142 -14.25 0.70 8.40
C ARG A 142 -14.81 -0.22 9.46
N ARG A 143 -14.59 -1.52 9.30
CA ARG A 143 -14.86 -2.52 10.33
C ARG A 143 -13.60 -3.34 10.57
N ASP A 144 -13.12 -3.37 11.81
CA ASP A 144 -12.02 -4.25 12.18
C ASP A 144 -12.37 -5.73 11.97
N CYS A 145 -11.35 -6.59 11.88
CA CYS A 145 -11.54 -8.02 11.73
C CYS A 145 -11.65 -8.77 13.07
N GLY A 146 -11.82 -8.07 14.19
CA GLY A 146 -11.91 -8.65 15.54
C GLY A 146 -10.63 -9.25 16.10
N LEU A 147 -9.49 -9.07 15.42
CA LEU A 147 -8.17 -9.52 15.89
C LEU A 147 -7.46 -8.35 16.57
N HIS A 148 -6.99 -8.56 17.79
CA HIS A 148 -6.31 -7.52 18.56
C HIS A 148 -4.98 -7.14 17.90
N GLY A 149 -4.75 -5.82 17.74
CA GLY A 149 -3.53 -5.28 17.14
C GLY A 149 -3.40 -5.50 15.63
N GLU A 150 -4.37 -6.16 14.98
CA GLU A 150 -4.37 -6.39 13.54
C GLU A 150 -5.02 -5.19 12.82
N PRO A 151 -4.27 -4.44 11.99
CA PRO A 151 -4.80 -3.26 11.33
C PRO A 151 -5.63 -3.58 10.07
N THR A 152 -5.83 -4.85 9.72
CA THR A 152 -6.72 -5.26 8.62
C THR A 152 -8.17 -4.87 8.89
N ALA A 153 -8.84 -4.32 7.88
CA ALA A 153 -10.24 -3.93 7.97
C ALA A 153 -11.06 -4.37 6.76
N ASP A 154 -12.36 -4.56 6.96
CA ASP A 154 -13.33 -4.50 5.88
C ASP A 154 -13.65 -3.02 5.63
N LEU A 155 -13.51 -2.59 4.38
CA LEU A 155 -13.81 -1.23 3.94
C LEU A 155 -15.07 -1.21 3.07
N SER A 156 -15.93 -0.21 3.26
CA SER A 156 -17.05 0.06 2.37
C SER A 156 -17.25 1.53 2.09
N TRP A 157 -17.59 1.84 0.83
CA TRP A 157 -17.94 3.19 0.38
C TRP A 157 -19.39 3.18 -0.09
N ASP A 158 -20.22 4.03 0.51
CA ASP A 158 -21.62 4.14 0.14
C ASP A 158 -21.77 4.63 -1.32
N ALA A 159 -22.87 4.22 -1.97
CA ALA A 159 -23.09 4.51 -3.39
C ALA A 159 -23.02 6.01 -3.73
N GLY A 160 -23.46 6.89 -2.81
CA GLY A 160 -23.42 8.34 -2.99
C GLY A 160 -22.03 8.97 -2.88
N VAL A 161 -21.09 8.33 -2.17
CA VAL A 161 -19.73 8.85 -1.94
C VAL A 161 -18.73 8.25 -2.95
N ARG A 162 -19.11 7.14 -3.59
CA ARG A 162 -18.31 6.43 -4.59
C ARG A 162 -17.77 7.31 -5.70
N GLN A 163 -18.57 8.25 -6.24
CA GLN A 163 -18.16 9.03 -7.40
C GLN A 163 -16.97 9.96 -7.09
N ASP A 164 -16.92 10.51 -5.89
CA ASP A 164 -15.85 11.40 -5.45
C ASP A 164 -14.64 10.63 -4.90
N ALA A 165 -14.90 9.48 -4.26
CA ALA A 165 -13.87 8.70 -3.59
C ALA A 165 -13.09 7.76 -4.52
N VAL A 166 -13.56 7.51 -5.75
CA VAL A 166 -12.97 6.51 -6.65
C VAL A 166 -12.44 7.16 -7.91
N ARG A 167 -11.15 7.00 -8.14
CA ARG A 167 -10.49 7.37 -9.39
C ARG A 167 -10.08 6.12 -10.14
N ARG A 168 -10.63 5.91 -11.34
CA ARG A 168 -10.16 4.86 -12.25
C ARG A 168 -8.79 5.27 -12.80
N LEU A 169 -7.83 4.38 -12.75
CA LEU A 169 -6.54 4.58 -13.40
C LEU A 169 -6.70 4.02 -14.82
N ASP A 170 -6.56 4.89 -15.82
CA ASP A 170 -6.50 4.43 -17.21
C ASP A 170 -5.26 3.58 -17.41
N ASP A 171 -5.28 2.66 -18.38
CA ASP A 171 -4.09 1.90 -18.80
C ASP A 171 -3.04 2.90 -19.30
N ALA A 172 -2.19 3.37 -18.38
CA ALA A 172 -1.21 4.39 -18.63
C ALA A 172 0.02 3.81 -19.34
N GLY A 173 -0.15 3.10 -20.46
CA GLY A 173 0.92 2.69 -21.38
C GLY A 173 2.15 1.97 -20.80
N GLY A 174 2.15 1.62 -19.51
CA GLY A 174 3.20 0.95 -18.76
C GLY A 174 2.86 -0.52 -18.60
N ALA A 175 3.90 -1.36 -18.55
CA ALA A 175 3.84 -2.81 -18.73
C ALA A 175 2.61 -3.52 -18.10
N PRO A 176 2.06 -4.57 -18.75
CA PRO A 176 0.79 -5.22 -18.40
C PRO A 176 0.89 -6.02 -17.09
N GLY A 177 1.02 -5.33 -15.96
CA GLY A 177 0.96 -5.91 -14.63
C GLY A 177 -0.49 -5.91 -14.14
N ARG A 178 -1.22 -7.01 -14.32
CA ARG A 178 -2.49 -7.21 -13.60
C ARG A 178 -2.17 -7.49 -12.12
N LEU A 179 -2.84 -6.80 -11.20
CA LEU A 179 -2.81 -7.14 -9.75
C LEU A 179 -3.13 -8.62 -9.48
N ALA A 180 -3.90 -9.26 -10.38
CA ALA A 180 -4.17 -10.70 -10.38
C ALA A 180 -2.90 -11.61 -10.37
N ALA A 181 -1.71 -11.08 -10.68
CA ALA A 181 -0.44 -11.81 -10.58
C ALA A 181 0.13 -11.83 -9.14
N TRP A 182 -0.30 -10.92 -8.26
CA TRP A 182 0.24 -10.78 -6.90
C TRP A 182 -0.54 -11.61 -5.87
N GLY A 183 -1.80 -11.97 -6.16
CA GLY A 183 -2.66 -12.74 -5.25
C GLY A 183 -2.74 -14.26 -5.51
N ARG A 184 -2.14 -14.78 -6.58
CA ARG A 184 -2.17 -16.22 -6.91
C ARG A 184 -0.92 -16.93 -6.40
N ARG A 185 -0.77 -17.02 -5.07
CA ARG A 185 -0.01 -18.12 -4.45
C ARG A 185 -0.92 -18.89 -3.50
N CYS A 186 -0.98 -20.18 -3.79
CA CYS A 186 -1.61 -21.28 -3.10
C CYS A 186 -1.82 -21.05 -1.59
N MET A 187 -3.08 -20.89 -1.17
CA MET A 187 -3.48 -21.39 0.14
C MET A 187 -3.73 -22.90 0.01
N PRO A 188 -3.04 -23.77 0.76
CA PRO A 188 -3.56 -25.09 1.04
C PRO A 188 -4.88 -24.91 1.78
N ARG A 189 -5.92 -25.65 1.36
CA ARG A 189 -7.13 -25.81 2.17
C ARG A 189 -6.69 -26.36 3.53
N CYS A 190 -6.95 -25.61 4.59
CA CYS A 190 -7.18 -26.18 5.93
C CYS A 190 -8.65 -25.94 6.26
#